data_AF-A0A2B8BG42-F1
#
_entry.id   AF-A0A2B8BG42-F1
#
_cell.length_a   1.000
_cell.length_b   1.000
_cell.length_c   1.000
_cell.angle_alpha   90.00
_cell.angle_beta   90.00
_cell.angle_gamma   90.00
#
_symmetry.space_group_name_H-M   'P 1'
#
loop_
_entity.id
_entity.type
_entity.pdbx_description
1 polymer ?
#
loop_
_entity_poly.entity_id
_entity_poly.type
_entity_poly.pdbx_seq_one_letter_code
_entity_poly.pdbx_strand_id
1 'polypeptide(L)'
;MKTILLLAAAVAFGTGVALAASGDGERARILDGYAAQAKAPDFTGFSAERGQALYLGPHAGGTVADTPACASCHTRDPTATGRHYKTGRDILPMAVSANPKRFTDPAEVEKRFGRDCVNVLGRACTAREKGDFITFLSNR
;
A
#
# COMPACT_ATOMS: atom_id res chain seq x y z
N MET A 1 -57.60 12.54 25.50
CA MET A 1 -57.55 14.01 25.37
C MET A 1 -56.53 14.58 26.35
N LYS A 2 -55.33 14.94 25.89
CA LYS A 2 -54.58 16.13 26.33
C LYS A 2 -53.30 16.25 25.52
N THR A 3 -53.35 17.19 24.60
CA THR A 3 -52.28 17.71 23.76
C THR A 3 -51.32 18.50 24.64
N ILE A 4 -50.02 18.23 24.58
CA ILE A 4 -48.98 19.14 25.04
C ILE A 4 -48.08 19.43 23.84
N LEU A 5 -48.18 20.67 23.36
CA LEU A 5 -47.26 21.31 22.42
C LEU A 5 -45.97 21.75 23.14
N LEU A 6 -44.97 22.12 22.32
CA LEU A 6 -43.72 22.85 22.61
C LEU A 6 -42.53 21.90 22.89
N LEU A 7 -41.38 21.98 22.22
CA LEU A 7 -40.66 23.12 21.65
C LEU A 7 -39.74 22.61 20.51
N ALA A 8 -39.59 23.40 19.45
CA ALA A 8 -38.65 23.14 18.37
C ALA A 8 -37.19 23.32 18.83
N ALA A 9 -36.35 22.31 18.59
CA ALA A 9 -34.91 22.44 18.61
C ALA A 9 -34.38 22.12 17.20
N ALA A 10 -34.11 23.16 16.43
CA ALA A 10 -33.41 23.05 15.16
C ALA A 10 -31.95 22.70 15.45
N VAL A 11 -31.61 21.40 15.41
CA VAL A 11 -30.23 20.96 15.40
C VAL A 11 -29.72 21.03 13.97
N ALA A 12 -29.04 22.12 13.63
CA ALA A 12 -28.24 22.19 12.42
C ALA A 12 -27.08 21.19 12.55
N PHE A 13 -27.26 19.99 12.01
CA PHE A 13 -26.16 19.05 11.80
C PHE A 13 -25.27 19.64 10.71
N GLY A 14 -24.16 20.25 11.16
CA GLY A 14 -23.09 20.72 10.30
C GLY A 14 -22.61 19.58 9.40
N THR A 15 -22.40 19.93 8.13
CA THR A 15 -21.81 19.09 7.11
C THR A 15 -20.48 18.53 7.61
N GLY A 16 -20.46 17.26 7.98
CA GLY A 16 -19.23 16.52 8.23
C GLY A 16 -18.40 16.49 6.96
N VAL A 17 -17.30 17.24 6.94
CA VAL A 17 -16.28 17.13 5.90
C VAL A 17 -15.64 15.75 6.07
N ALA A 18 -15.89 14.86 5.12
CA ALA A 18 -15.31 13.54 5.07
C ALA A 18 -13.78 13.64 4.90
N LEU A 19 -13.02 13.53 5.99
CA LEU A 19 -11.58 13.22 5.95
C LEU A 19 -11.39 11.73 5.59
N ALA A 20 -11.74 11.36 4.37
CA ALA A 20 -11.47 10.02 3.83
C ALA A 20 -10.85 10.04 2.42
N ALA A 21 -10.57 11.23 1.86
CA ALA A 21 -10.10 11.38 0.48
C ALA A 21 -8.60 11.68 0.33
N SER A 22 -7.82 11.80 1.41
CA SER A 22 -6.40 12.21 1.26
C SER A 22 -5.56 11.09 0.66
N GLY A 23 -5.61 9.88 1.26
CA GLY A 23 -4.69 8.79 0.92
C GLY A 23 -4.72 8.38 -0.55
N ASP A 24 -5.90 8.47 -1.20
CA ASP A 24 -6.08 8.17 -2.62
C ASP A 24 -5.35 9.16 -3.52
N GLY A 25 -5.45 10.44 -3.21
CA GLY A 25 -4.70 11.48 -3.91
C GLY A 25 -3.19 11.38 -3.69
N GLU A 26 -2.74 11.00 -2.49
CA GLU A 26 -1.32 10.72 -2.23
C GLU A 26 -0.81 9.54 -3.08
N ARG A 27 -1.54 8.41 -3.06
CA ARG A 27 -1.16 7.20 -3.81
C ARG A 27 -1.14 7.43 -5.32
N ALA A 28 -2.13 8.14 -5.83
CA ALA A 28 -2.17 8.53 -7.24
C ALA A 28 -0.92 9.32 -7.64
N ARG A 29 -0.53 10.34 -6.86
CA ARG A 29 0.69 11.13 -7.12
C ARG A 29 1.97 10.29 -7.10
N ILE A 30 2.08 9.31 -6.20
CA ILE A 30 3.22 8.40 -6.16
C ILE A 30 3.25 7.51 -7.41
N LEU A 31 2.10 6.96 -7.82
CA LEU A 31 1.98 6.16 -9.04
C LEU A 31 2.32 6.97 -10.29
N ASP A 32 1.85 8.23 -10.39
CA ASP A 32 2.19 9.13 -11.49
C ASP A 32 3.71 9.37 -11.58
N GLY A 33 4.37 9.54 -10.43
CA GLY A 33 5.82 9.67 -10.36
C GLY A 33 6.55 8.44 -10.89
N TYR A 34 6.07 7.22 -10.57
CA TYR A 34 6.63 5.99 -11.13
C TYR A 34 6.33 5.82 -12.61
N ALA A 35 5.15 6.25 -13.07
CA ALA A 35 4.77 6.17 -14.48
C ALA A 35 5.69 7.04 -15.33
N ALA A 36 6.00 8.26 -14.87
CA ALA A 36 6.95 9.15 -15.53
C ALA A 36 8.39 8.59 -15.56
N GLN A 37 8.76 7.78 -14.56
CA GLN A 37 10.08 7.13 -14.48
C GLN A 37 10.16 5.82 -15.27
N ALA A 38 9.02 5.19 -15.59
CA ALA A 38 8.95 3.97 -16.37
C ALA A 38 9.27 4.28 -17.84
N LYS A 39 10.56 4.41 -18.17
CA LYS A 39 11.10 4.68 -19.52
C LYS A 39 11.06 3.46 -20.42
N ALA A 40 9.91 2.81 -20.51
CA ALA A 40 9.75 1.59 -21.27
C ALA A 40 8.75 1.83 -22.42
N PRO A 41 9.14 1.59 -23.68
CA PRO A 41 8.29 1.88 -24.85
C PRO A 41 6.98 1.08 -24.86
N ASP A 42 6.88 0.03 -24.04
CA ASP A 42 5.72 -0.85 -23.83
C ASP A 42 4.95 -0.52 -22.53
N PHE A 43 5.24 0.59 -21.85
CA PHE A 43 4.50 0.94 -20.63
C PHE A 43 3.07 1.39 -20.96
N THR A 44 2.12 0.49 -20.74
CA THR A 44 0.68 0.73 -20.93
C THR A 44 -0.07 0.98 -19.61
N GLY A 45 0.65 0.96 -18.48
CA GLY A 45 0.10 1.12 -17.14
C GLY A 45 0.61 0.06 -16.17
N PHE A 46 0.26 0.27 -14.89
CA PHE A 46 0.54 -0.69 -13.83
C PHE A 46 -0.48 -1.83 -13.82
N SER A 47 -0.07 -3.01 -13.34
CA SER A 47 -0.89 -4.22 -13.27
C SER A 47 -0.87 -4.80 -11.86
N ALA A 48 -2.06 -5.03 -11.30
CA ALA A 48 -2.21 -5.71 -10.02
C ALA A 48 -1.74 -7.16 -10.10
N GLU A 49 -1.89 -7.82 -11.24
CA GLU A 49 -1.46 -9.21 -11.47
C GLU A 49 0.07 -9.32 -11.42
N ARG A 50 0.79 -8.40 -12.10
CA ARG A 50 2.26 -8.34 -12.02
C ARG A 50 2.73 -8.00 -10.61
N GLY A 51 2.04 -7.08 -9.94
CA GLY A 51 2.33 -6.71 -8.55
C GLY A 51 2.12 -7.88 -7.59
N GLN A 52 1.08 -8.68 -7.78
CA GLN A 52 0.81 -9.88 -7.01
C GLN A 52 1.90 -10.95 -7.22
N ALA A 53 2.32 -11.18 -8.47
CA ALA A 53 3.41 -12.10 -8.78
C ALA A 53 4.71 -11.65 -8.11
N LEU A 54 5.03 -10.35 -8.17
CA LEU A 54 6.18 -9.79 -7.47
C LEU A 54 6.06 -9.95 -5.94
N TYR A 55 4.90 -9.72 -5.35
CA TYR A 55 4.71 -9.85 -3.90
C TYR A 55 4.89 -11.29 -3.40
N LEU A 56 4.36 -12.26 -4.14
CA LEU A 56 4.33 -13.67 -3.76
C LEU A 56 5.62 -14.43 -4.11
N GLY A 57 6.40 -13.96 -5.09
CA GLY A 57 7.63 -14.62 -5.54
C GLY A 57 7.36 -16.02 -6.12
N PRO A 58 8.32 -16.96 -6.04
CA PRO A 58 9.62 -16.84 -5.37
C PRO A 58 10.64 -16.00 -6.16
N HIS A 59 11.59 -15.43 -5.43
CA HIS A 59 12.72 -14.65 -5.91
C HIS A 59 14.03 -15.25 -5.41
N ALA A 60 15.12 -14.89 -6.06
CA ALA A 60 16.47 -15.31 -5.71
C ALA A 60 17.42 -14.10 -5.73
N GLY A 61 18.58 -14.26 -5.09
CA GLY A 61 19.62 -13.23 -5.04
C GLY A 61 19.45 -12.19 -3.93
N GLY A 62 18.37 -12.26 -3.14
CA GLY A 62 18.17 -11.45 -1.95
C GLY A 62 19.31 -11.55 -0.93
N THR A 63 19.57 -10.45 -0.23
CA THR A 63 20.62 -10.40 0.81
C THR A 63 20.18 -10.98 2.14
N VAL A 64 18.88 -11.21 2.32
CA VAL A 64 18.32 -11.83 3.52
C VAL A 64 18.08 -13.32 3.25
N ALA A 65 18.72 -14.17 4.07
CA ALA A 65 18.56 -15.61 4.00
C ALA A 65 17.09 -16.02 4.22
N ASP A 66 16.65 -17.04 3.48
CA ASP A 66 15.33 -17.67 3.61
C ASP A 66 14.12 -16.73 3.44
N THR A 67 14.30 -15.59 2.74
CA THR A 67 13.20 -14.69 2.37
C THR A 67 13.02 -14.59 0.85
N PRO A 68 12.56 -15.65 0.16
CA PRO A 68 12.38 -15.65 -1.29
C PRO A 68 11.18 -14.83 -1.75
N ALA A 69 10.42 -14.18 -0.86
CA ALA A 69 9.25 -13.39 -1.24
C ALA A 69 9.04 -12.21 -0.28
N CYS A 70 8.35 -11.17 -0.75
CA CYS A 70 7.85 -10.11 0.14
C CYS A 70 6.92 -10.72 1.20
N ALA A 71 6.10 -11.69 0.77
CA ALA A 71 5.22 -12.47 1.62
C ALA A 71 5.94 -13.25 2.75
N SER A 72 7.26 -13.45 2.68
CA SER A 72 8.02 -14.12 3.77
C SER A 72 7.94 -13.34 5.09
N CYS A 73 7.89 -12.00 5.04
CA CYS A 73 7.70 -11.16 6.23
C CYS A 73 6.26 -10.63 6.33
N HIS A 74 5.58 -10.41 5.20
CA HIS A 74 4.28 -9.74 5.14
C HIS A 74 3.09 -10.71 5.05
N THR A 75 3.35 -12.01 5.09
CA THR A 75 2.39 -13.11 4.88
C THR A 75 1.82 -13.15 3.45
N ARG A 76 1.18 -14.27 3.08
CA ARG A 76 0.49 -14.40 1.77
C ARG A 76 -0.81 -13.62 1.71
N ASP A 77 -1.42 -13.33 2.85
CA ASP A 77 -2.60 -12.48 2.97
C ASP A 77 -2.16 -11.06 3.36
N PRO A 78 -2.15 -10.09 2.44
CA PRO A 78 -1.64 -8.75 2.72
C PRO A 78 -2.51 -7.98 3.73
N THR A 79 -3.70 -8.47 4.07
CA THR A 79 -4.57 -7.89 5.11
C THR A 79 -4.16 -8.31 6.53
N ALA A 80 -3.36 -9.38 6.66
CA ALA A 80 -2.90 -9.89 7.93
C ALA A 80 -1.66 -9.13 8.46
N THR A 81 -1.43 -9.23 9.77
CA THR A 81 -0.22 -8.71 10.41
C THR A 81 0.97 -9.62 10.10
N GLY A 82 2.03 -9.05 9.53
CA GLY A 82 3.29 -9.72 9.25
C GLY A 82 4.26 -9.74 10.43
N ARG A 83 5.44 -10.33 10.22
CA ARG A 83 6.51 -10.44 11.21
C ARG A 83 7.86 -10.17 10.60
N HIS A 84 8.66 -9.36 11.28
CA HIS A 84 10.02 -9.08 10.83
C HIS A 84 10.92 -10.31 11.03
N TYR A 85 11.48 -10.85 9.94
CA TYR A 85 12.26 -12.09 9.93
C TYR A 85 13.31 -12.19 11.05
N LYS A 86 14.05 -11.11 11.33
CA LYS A 86 15.10 -11.11 12.37
C LYS A 86 14.61 -10.84 13.80
N THR A 87 13.58 -10.02 13.98
CA THR A 87 13.23 -9.45 15.31
C THR A 87 11.90 -9.97 15.84
N GLY A 88 11.10 -10.64 15.02
CA GLY A 88 9.76 -11.11 15.39
C GLY A 88 8.73 -10.00 15.61
N ARG A 89 9.10 -8.71 15.49
CA ARG A 89 8.19 -7.59 15.68
C ARG A 89 7.08 -7.58 14.63
N ASP A 90 5.90 -7.11 15.04
CA ASP A 90 4.74 -6.90 14.18
C ASP A 90 5.10 -6.00 13.02
N ILE A 91 4.63 -6.39 11.84
CA ILE A 91 4.57 -5.52 10.67
C ILE A 91 3.10 -5.33 10.36
N LEU A 92 2.62 -4.08 10.43
CA LEU A 92 1.24 -3.75 10.09
C LEU A 92 0.88 -4.25 8.68
N PRO A 93 -0.41 -4.55 8.41
CA PRO A 93 -0.86 -5.02 7.10
C PRO A 93 -0.36 -4.17 5.93
N MET A 94 -0.13 -4.82 4.79
CA MET A 94 0.34 -4.20 3.56
C MET A 94 -0.81 -3.75 2.65
N ALA A 95 -1.95 -4.45 2.72
CA ALA A 95 -3.18 -4.09 2.04
C ALA A 95 -3.70 -2.73 2.51
N VAL A 96 -4.13 -1.89 1.56
CA VAL A 96 -4.68 -0.57 1.87
C VAL A 96 -6.03 -0.69 2.58
N SER A 97 -6.84 -1.72 2.28
CA SER A 97 -8.11 -1.97 2.96
C SER A 97 -7.96 -2.16 4.48
N ALA A 98 -6.86 -2.80 4.90
CA ALA A 98 -6.56 -3.08 6.30
C ALA A 98 -5.66 -2.00 6.94
N ASN A 99 -4.94 -1.23 6.14
CA ASN A 99 -4.08 -0.15 6.60
C ASN A 99 -4.05 1.02 5.59
N PRO A 100 -5.03 1.96 5.67
CA PRO A 100 -5.18 3.05 4.70
C PRO A 100 -4.01 4.05 4.64
N LYS A 101 -3.09 4.02 5.62
CA LYS A 101 -1.87 4.84 5.66
C LYS A 101 -0.76 4.29 4.76
N ARG A 102 -0.94 3.10 4.16
CA ARG A 102 0.05 2.54 3.24
C ARG A 102 0.15 3.41 1.98
N PHE A 103 1.38 3.65 1.57
CA PHE A 103 1.73 4.36 0.33
C PHE A 103 1.23 5.81 0.27
N THR A 104 1.15 6.52 1.39
CA THR A 104 0.74 7.94 1.41
C THR A 104 1.90 8.91 1.58
N ASP A 105 3.10 8.44 1.91
CA ASP A 105 4.31 9.26 2.05
C ASP A 105 5.38 8.79 1.04
N PRO A 106 5.72 9.60 0.02
CA PRO A 106 6.68 9.22 -1.01
C PRO A 106 8.07 8.94 -0.45
N ALA A 107 8.51 9.66 0.58
CA ALA A 107 9.85 9.48 1.15
C ALA A 107 9.96 8.15 1.92
N GLU A 108 8.93 7.81 2.69
CA GLU A 108 8.88 6.51 3.38
C GLU A 108 8.73 5.36 2.38
N VAL A 109 7.92 5.52 1.32
CA VAL A 109 7.79 4.50 0.25
C VAL A 109 9.15 4.22 -0.41
N GLU A 110 9.87 5.26 -0.81
CA GLU A 110 11.18 5.10 -1.45
C GLU A 110 12.22 4.49 -0.52
N LYS A 111 12.24 4.92 0.74
CA LYS A 111 13.09 4.32 1.77
C LYS A 111 12.83 2.82 1.95
N ARG A 112 11.56 2.41 1.98
CA ARG A 112 11.20 0.99 2.11
C ARG A 112 11.59 0.20 0.88
N PHE A 113 11.24 0.65 -0.32
CA PHE A 113 11.65 -0.06 -1.54
C PHE A 113 13.17 -0.14 -1.69
N GLY A 114 13.90 0.92 -1.39
CA GLY A 114 15.36 0.92 -1.48
C GLY A 114 16.03 -0.18 -0.66
N ARG A 115 15.45 -0.54 0.49
CA ARG A 115 15.96 -1.62 1.35
C ARG A 115 15.32 -2.97 1.04
N ASP A 116 14.00 -3.01 0.99
CA ASP A 116 13.24 -4.25 0.98
C ASP A 116 13.35 -4.96 -0.39
N CYS A 117 13.50 -4.20 -1.50
CA CYS A 117 13.80 -4.79 -2.81
C CYS A 117 15.18 -5.47 -2.83
N VAL A 118 16.21 -4.85 -2.27
CA VAL A 118 17.55 -5.45 -2.20
C VAL A 118 17.54 -6.71 -1.32
N ASN A 119 16.81 -6.66 -0.20
CA ASN A 119 16.69 -7.79 0.71
C ASN A 119 16.07 -9.04 0.06
N VAL A 120 15.04 -8.86 -0.77
CA VAL A 120 14.28 -9.97 -1.37
C VAL A 120 14.77 -10.32 -2.79
N LEU A 121 15.07 -9.32 -3.61
CA LEU A 121 15.41 -9.48 -5.03
C LEU A 121 16.91 -9.40 -5.32
N GLY A 122 17.73 -8.94 -4.37
CA GLY A 122 19.16 -8.70 -4.59
C GLY A 122 19.49 -7.46 -5.43
N ARG A 123 18.47 -6.69 -5.83
CA ARG A 123 18.60 -5.49 -6.67
C ARG A 123 17.53 -4.46 -6.32
N ALA A 124 17.71 -3.24 -6.81
CA ALA A 124 16.65 -2.24 -6.76
C ALA A 124 15.44 -2.71 -7.61
N CYS A 125 14.23 -2.40 -7.13
CA CYS A 125 13.04 -2.51 -7.95
C CYS A 125 13.05 -1.40 -9.02
N THR A 126 12.62 -1.74 -10.23
CA THR A 126 12.33 -0.80 -11.30
C THR A 126 11.10 0.05 -10.97
N ALA A 127 10.93 1.19 -11.65
CA ALA A 127 9.73 2.02 -11.47
C ALA A 127 8.43 1.26 -11.80
N ARG A 128 8.46 0.39 -12.83
CA ARG A 128 7.32 -0.48 -13.17
C ARG A 128 6.97 -1.43 -12.03
N GLU A 129 7.96 -2.14 -11.48
CA GLU A 129 7.76 -3.07 -10.36
C GLU A 129 7.17 -2.38 -9.13
N LYS A 130 7.68 -1.18 -8.79
CA LYS A 130 7.16 -0.40 -7.66
C LYS A 130 5.70 0.00 -7.85
N GLY A 131 5.34 0.49 -9.05
CA GLY A 131 3.96 0.85 -9.34
C GLY A 131 3.02 -0.35 -9.38
N ASP A 132 3.42 -1.46 -10.03
CA ASP A 132 2.67 -2.71 -10.05
C ASP A 132 2.37 -3.21 -8.62
N PHE A 133 3.38 -3.19 -7.75
CA PHE A 133 3.27 -3.57 -6.34
C PHE A 133 2.26 -2.72 -5.56
N ILE A 134 2.31 -1.40 -5.73
CA ILE A 134 1.38 -0.48 -5.07
C ILE A 134 -0.03 -0.67 -5.62
N THR A 135 -0.20 -0.83 -6.93
CA THR A 135 -1.51 -1.11 -7.55
C THR A 135 -2.12 -2.39 -7.02
N PHE A 136 -1.33 -3.47 -6.89
CA PHE A 136 -1.80 -4.71 -6.28
C PHE A 136 -2.32 -4.48 -4.86
N LEU A 137 -1.52 -3.85 -3.98
CA LEU A 137 -1.87 -3.69 -2.57
C LEU A 137 -2.92 -2.61 -2.30
N SER A 138 -3.10 -1.66 -3.22
CA SER A 138 -4.19 -0.68 -3.16
C SER A 138 -5.55 -1.31 -3.51
N ASN A 139 -5.54 -2.42 -4.25
CA ASN A 139 -6.74 -3.19 -4.61
C ASN A 139 -7.02 -4.32 -3.62
N ARG A 140 -6.35 -4.33 -2.45
CA ARG A 140 -6.49 -5.34 -1.41
C ARG A 140 -6.86 -4.74 -0.09
#